data_AF-A0AB73IHV8-F1
#
_entry.id   AF-A0AB73IHV8-F1
#
_cell.length_a   1.000
_cell.length_b   1.000
_cell.length_c   1.000
_cell.angle_alpha   90.00
_cell.angle_beta   90.00
_cell.angle_gamma   90.00
#
_symmetry.space_group_name_H-M   'P 1'
#
loop_
_entity.id
_entity.type
_entity.pdbx_description
1 polymer ?
#
loop_
_entity_poly.entity_id
_entity_poly.type
_entity_poly.pdbx_seq_one_letter_code
_entity_poly.pdbx_strand_id
1 'polypeptide(L)'
;MAAVRDLTQTGSASDIPKDIDHFWERIRNVSRVKVGAGAIPKALEERAGELLGALFEEAVAHARTTLDAEREESRSQIAAAEQRAREAEIRRDASEDAIKRSEQRAEAAWERVRALEAELSTVTMHGTAHHEGLQTTVRRLEHENETLRQRLDTEQATNATLRDRIDALHVELRQSTEHYAQQIKDAVAEAERRVKPMLVELDSLRSMAATYQSGVRDASRKEFEFIQQLAAAKARGDRLDAQLREQSDEVDALTKELAALRGQQGIDPEIGSLLCSLVEGGRLSSDELRTIGTAADGHVRLPLRCPKCDEGEPELSQVDHRFELQCPECEHSSGLGDSRLEAVSRFLSSNSLSAQA
;
A
#
# COMPACT_ATOMS: atom_id res chain seq x y z
N MET A 1 113.48 -15.04 -152.11
CA MET A 1 113.74 -16.16 -151.17
C MET A 1 112.43 -16.54 -150.52
N ALA A 2 112.08 -17.82 -150.65
CA ALA A 2 110.81 -18.41 -150.26
C ALA A 2 110.64 -18.56 -148.74
N ALA A 3 109.41 -18.28 -148.31
CA ALA A 3 108.59 -19.02 -147.34
C ALA A 3 109.16 -19.53 -146.01
N VAL A 4 108.54 -19.06 -144.92
CA VAL A 4 108.11 -19.94 -143.80
C VAL A 4 106.66 -20.42 -144.01
N ARG A 5 105.87 -19.73 -144.84
CA ARG A 5 104.43 -19.98 -145.01
C ARG A 5 104.07 -21.03 -146.07
N ASP A 6 104.95 -21.31 -147.04
CA ASP A 6 104.73 -22.36 -148.06
C ASP A 6 105.30 -23.74 -147.66
N LEU A 7 105.93 -23.89 -146.49
CA LEU A 7 106.44 -25.19 -145.99
C LEU A 7 105.49 -25.90 -145.02
N THR A 8 104.35 -25.31 -144.66
CA THR A 8 103.39 -25.92 -143.71
C THR A 8 102.10 -26.39 -144.39
N GLN A 9 102.11 -26.59 -145.71
CA GLN A 9 101.02 -27.24 -146.40
C GLN A 9 101.24 -28.77 -146.36
N THR A 10 100.40 -29.45 -145.58
CA THR A 10 100.25 -30.91 -145.41
C THR A 10 101.20 -31.59 -144.40
N GLY A 11 100.82 -31.56 -143.12
CA GLY A 11 101.47 -32.34 -142.06
C GLY A 11 100.78 -32.15 -140.71
N SER A 12 100.55 -33.23 -139.98
CA SER A 12 99.81 -33.31 -138.71
C SER A 12 100.40 -32.40 -137.61
N ALA A 13 99.55 -31.83 -136.74
CA ALA A 13 99.92 -30.93 -135.64
C ALA A 13 100.90 -31.53 -134.60
N SER A 14 101.22 -32.82 -134.72
CA SER A 14 102.26 -33.52 -133.96
C SER A 14 103.68 -33.33 -134.49
N ASP A 15 103.86 -32.79 -135.70
CA ASP A 15 105.19 -32.55 -136.30
C ASP A 15 105.74 -31.15 -136.02
N ILE A 16 104.96 -30.24 -135.40
CA ILE A 16 105.41 -28.89 -135.03
C ILE A 16 106.62 -28.91 -134.07
N PRO A 17 106.66 -29.74 -133.01
CA PRO A 17 107.85 -29.81 -132.15
C PRO A 17 109.06 -30.38 -132.91
N LYS A 18 108.85 -31.38 -133.77
CA LYS A 18 109.91 -31.98 -134.59
C LYS A 18 110.44 -31.02 -135.64
N ASP A 19 109.59 -30.23 -136.28
CA ASP A 19 109.98 -29.20 -137.24
C ASP A 19 110.67 -28.02 -136.56
N ILE A 20 110.29 -27.66 -135.33
CA ILE A 20 111.02 -26.70 -134.49
C ILE A 20 112.39 -27.25 -134.10
N ASP A 21 112.49 -28.53 -133.72
CA ASP A 21 113.76 -29.18 -133.42
C ASP A 21 114.63 -29.29 -134.69
N HIS A 22 114.06 -29.65 -135.84
CA HIS A 22 114.74 -29.71 -137.14
C HIS A 22 115.15 -28.32 -137.64
N PHE A 23 114.38 -27.28 -137.30
CA PHE A 23 114.69 -25.88 -137.55
C PHE A 23 115.86 -25.42 -136.67
N TRP A 24 115.84 -25.74 -135.37
CA TRP A 24 116.95 -25.44 -134.46
C TRP A 24 118.20 -26.26 -134.78
N GLU A 25 118.07 -27.50 -135.25
CA GLU A 25 119.18 -28.31 -135.78
C GLU A 25 119.71 -27.74 -137.10
N ARG A 26 118.85 -27.29 -138.02
CA ARG A 26 119.29 -26.59 -139.25
C ARG A 26 120.01 -25.30 -138.90
N ILE A 27 119.48 -24.49 -137.98
CA ILE A 27 120.14 -23.27 -137.51
C ILE A 27 121.46 -23.61 -136.84
N ARG A 28 121.55 -24.63 -135.96
CA ARG A 28 122.81 -25.06 -135.33
C ARG A 28 123.82 -25.61 -136.34
N ASN A 29 123.38 -26.31 -137.39
CA ASN A 29 124.26 -26.81 -138.44
C ASN A 29 124.74 -25.70 -139.39
N VAL A 30 123.87 -24.74 -139.75
CA VAL A 30 124.22 -23.59 -140.62
C VAL A 30 125.03 -22.53 -139.87
N SER A 31 124.83 -22.40 -138.55
CA SER A 31 125.58 -21.47 -137.68
C SER A 31 126.83 -22.08 -137.06
N ARG A 32 127.32 -23.21 -137.60
CA ARG A 32 128.60 -23.82 -137.20
C ARG A 32 129.80 -23.00 -137.70
N VAL A 33 129.85 -21.73 -137.32
CA VAL A 33 131.08 -20.94 -137.26
C VAL A 33 131.82 -21.41 -136.02
N LYS A 34 132.76 -22.33 -136.20
CA LYS A 34 133.79 -22.64 -135.20
C LYS A 34 134.60 -21.35 -134.96
N VAL A 35 134.25 -20.57 -133.95
CA VAL A 35 135.18 -19.60 -133.36
C VAL A 35 136.13 -20.43 -132.50
N GLY A 36 137.20 -20.91 -133.12
CA GLY A 36 138.29 -21.59 -132.44
C GLY A 36 139.01 -20.62 -131.49
N ALA A 37 139.34 -21.13 -130.30
CA ALA A 37 140.35 -20.63 -129.37
C ALA A 37 140.86 -19.20 -129.63
N GLY A 38 140.20 -18.25 -129.00
CA GLY A 38 140.61 -16.85 -128.96
C GLY A 38 139.59 -16.12 -128.09
N ALA A 39 140.07 -15.37 -127.11
CA ALA A 39 139.25 -14.60 -126.18
C ALA A 39 138.09 -13.88 -126.90
N ILE A 40 136.90 -13.90 -126.29
CA ILE A 40 135.76 -13.10 -126.76
C ILE A 40 136.28 -11.67 -126.98
N PRO A 41 136.06 -11.07 -128.17
CA PRO A 41 136.53 -9.71 -128.43
C PRO A 41 136.01 -8.79 -127.32
N LYS A 42 136.91 -8.06 -126.63
CA LYS A 42 136.55 -7.20 -125.49
C LYS A 42 135.35 -6.30 -125.78
N ALA A 43 135.22 -5.80 -127.01
CA ALA A 43 134.10 -4.97 -127.43
C ALA A 43 132.72 -5.66 -127.37
N LEU A 44 132.64 -6.98 -127.53
CA LEU A 44 131.40 -7.75 -127.38
C LEU A 44 131.12 -8.11 -125.91
N GLU A 45 132.17 -8.39 -125.13
CA GLU A 45 132.07 -8.64 -123.70
C GLU A 45 131.65 -7.37 -122.93
N GLU A 46 132.22 -6.21 -123.28
CA GLU A 46 131.85 -4.89 -122.77
C GLU A 46 130.39 -4.56 -123.10
N ARG A 47 129.95 -4.74 -124.36
CA ARG A 47 128.55 -4.51 -124.76
C ARG A 47 127.55 -5.47 -124.09
N ALA A 48 127.92 -6.73 -123.89
CA ALA A 48 127.09 -7.68 -123.16
C ALA A 48 127.02 -7.32 -121.67
N GLY A 49 128.13 -6.88 -121.07
CA GLY A 49 128.18 -6.36 -119.70
C GLY A 49 127.37 -5.09 -119.51
N GLU A 50 127.42 -4.15 -120.47
CA GLU A 50 126.58 -2.94 -120.49
C GLU A 50 125.09 -3.28 -120.58
N LEU A 51 124.71 -4.22 -121.45
CA LEU A 51 123.32 -4.65 -121.59
C LEU A 51 122.82 -5.39 -120.34
N LEU A 52 123.63 -6.26 -119.75
CA LEU A 52 123.32 -6.90 -118.47
C LEU A 52 123.25 -5.90 -117.32
N GLY A 53 124.11 -4.88 -117.32
CA GLY A 53 124.10 -3.77 -116.36
C GLY A 53 122.82 -2.95 -116.49
N ALA A 54 122.43 -2.56 -117.71
CA ALA A 54 121.20 -1.84 -117.98
C ALA A 54 119.94 -2.66 -117.62
N LEU A 55 119.92 -3.95 -117.94
CA LEU A 55 118.82 -4.85 -117.53
C LEU A 55 118.76 -5.01 -116.01
N PHE A 56 119.90 -5.06 -115.33
CA PHE A 56 119.96 -5.12 -113.87
C PHE A 56 119.49 -3.81 -113.24
N GLU A 57 119.90 -2.66 -113.76
CA GLU A 57 119.43 -1.34 -113.31
C GLU A 57 117.92 -1.19 -113.50
N GLU A 58 117.39 -1.58 -114.66
CA GLU A 58 115.95 -1.55 -114.93
C GLU A 58 115.18 -2.53 -114.03
N ALA A 59 115.71 -3.74 -113.80
CA ALA A 59 115.11 -4.71 -112.89
C ALA A 59 115.12 -4.21 -111.43
N VAL A 60 116.19 -3.55 -110.99
CA VAL A 60 116.29 -2.95 -109.65
C VAL A 60 115.35 -1.75 -109.52
N ALA A 61 115.26 -0.89 -110.55
CA ALA A 61 114.32 0.22 -110.58
C ALA A 61 112.88 -0.29 -110.50
N HIS A 62 112.53 -1.30 -111.32
CA HIS A 62 111.21 -1.92 -111.29
C HIS A 62 110.91 -2.55 -109.92
N ALA A 63 111.84 -3.34 -109.36
CA ALA A 63 111.68 -3.93 -108.03
C ALA A 63 111.49 -2.88 -106.92
N ARG A 64 112.19 -1.74 -106.99
CA ARG A 64 111.99 -0.61 -106.06
C ARG A 64 110.60 -0.01 -106.21
N THR A 65 110.16 0.25 -107.44
CA THR A 65 108.82 0.81 -107.68
C THR A 65 107.71 -0.12 -107.21
N THR A 66 107.84 -1.43 -107.44
CA THR A 66 106.88 -2.43 -106.94
C THR A 66 106.90 -2.51 -105.42
N LEU A 67 108.07 -2.52 -104.79
CA LEU A 67 108.19 -2.54 -103.34
C LEU A 67 107.59 -1.27 -102.69
N ASP A 68 107.81 -0.10 -103.29
CA ASP A 68 107.24 1.15 -102.79
C ASP A 68 105.71 1.19 -102.98
N ALA A 69 105.19 0.65 -104.09
CA ALA A 69 103.77 0.48 -104.30
C ALA A 69 103.13 -0.49 -103.28
N GLU A 70 103.74 -1.65 -103.03
CA GLU A 70 103.28 -2.61 -102.01
C GLU A 70 103.35 -2.03 -100.59
N ARG A 71 104.37 -1.22 -100.29
CA ARG A 71 104.48 -0.51 -99.01
C ARG A 71 103.38 0.52 -98.83
N GLU A 72 103.06 1.29 -99.87
CA GLU A 72 101.98 2.26 -99.82
C GLU A 72 100.62 1.59 -99.72
N GLU A 73 100.40 0.50 -100.47
CA GLU A 73 99.21 -0.33 -100.34
C GLU A 73 99.08 -0.88 -98.91
N SER A 74 100.14 -1.45 -98.35
CA SER A 74 100.15 -1.97 -96.97
C SER A 74 99.84 -0.88 -95.94
N ARG A 75 100.42 0.32 -96.09
CA ARG A 75 100.13 1.47 -95.21
C ARG A 75 98.66 1.90 -95.33
N SER A 76 98.12 1.93 -96.55
CA SER A 76 96.72 2.27 -96.79
C SER A 76 95.76 1.24 -96.15
N GLN A 77 96.09 -0.05 -96.25
CA GLN A 77 95.32 -1.14 -95.65
C GLN A 77 95.38 -1.09 -94.12
N ILE A 78 96.56 -0.81 -93.53
CA ILE A 78 96.73 -0.60 -92.09
C ILE A 78 95.89 0.58 -91.62
N ALA A 79 95.98 1.74 -92.27
CA ALA A 79 95.20 2.92 -91.92
C ALA A 79 93.67 2.66 -92.00
N ALA A 80 93.22 1.94 -93.04
CA ALA A 80 91.82 1.55 -93.19
C ALA A 80 91.38 0.51 -92.14
N ALA A 81 92.26 -0.40 -91.73
CA ALA A 81 91.98 -1.36 -90.65
C ALA A 81 91.90 -0.65 -89.29
N GLU A 82 92.83 0.25 -88.99
CA GLU A 82 92.82 1.06 -87.77
C GLU A 82 91.57 1.94 -87.69
N GLN A 83 91.16 2.56 -88.80
CA GLN A 83 89.94 3.37 -88.84
C GLN A 83 88.69 2.51 -88.57
N ARG A 84 88.59 1.33 -89.20
CA ARG A 84 87.49 0.39 -88.92
C ARG A 84 87.50 -0.09 -87.48
N ALA A 85 88.67 -0.32 -86.88
CA ALA A 85 88.79 -0.71 -85.47
C ALA A 85 88.29 0.41 -84.54
N ARG A 86 88.72 1.67 -84.77
CA ARG A 86 88.23 2.84 -84.02
C ARG A 86 86.72 3.02 -84.14
N GLU A 87 86.17 2.88 -85.34
CA GLU A 87 84.72 2.97 -85.54
C GLU A 87 83.95 1.84 -84.86
N ALA A 88 84.50 0.61 -84.86
CA ALA A 88 83.90 -0.51 -84.15
C ALA A 88 83.93 -0.29 -82.63
N GLU A 89 85.01 0.27 -82.09
CA GLU A 89 85.14 0.65 -80.68
C GLU A 89 84.11 1.71 -80.28
N ILE A 90 83.97 2.79 -81.07
CA ILE A 90 82.94 3.82 -80.83
C ILE A 90 81.53 3.21 -80.84
N ARG A 91 81.23 2.31 -81.78
CA ARG A 91 79.92 1.62 -81.83
C ARG A 91 79.71 0.71 -80.62
N ARG A 92 80.76 0.03 -80.17
CA ARG A 92 80.74 -0.82 -78.99
C ARG A 92 80.43 0.01 -77.75
N ASP A 93 81.17 1.09 -77.52
CA ASP A 93 80.99 1.98 -76.36
C ASP A 93 79.58 2.61 -76.36
N ALA A 94 79.10 3.07 -77.52
CA ALA A 94 77.74 3.59 -77.65
C ALA A 94 76.66 2.54 -77.34
N SER A 95 76.89 1.28 -77.71
CA SER A 95 75.99 0.16 -77.40
C SER A 95 76.04 -0.23 -75.92
N GLU A 96 77.23 -0.25 -75.30
CA GLU A 96 77.40 -0.52 -73.87
C GLU A 96 76.71 0.57 -73.04
N ASP A 97 76.86 1.84 -73.40
CA ASP A 97 76.17 2.95 -72.73
C ASP A 97 74.64 2.90 -72.93
N ALA A 98 74.18 2.45 -74.09
CA ALA A 98 72.75 2.22 -74.31
C ALA A 98 72.22 1.08 -73.43
N ILE A 99 72.97 -0.02 -73.30
CA ILE A 99 72.64 -1.16 -72.42
C ILE A 99 72.60 -0.68 -70.97
N LYS A 100 73.65 -0.01 -70.47
CA LYS A 100 73.70 0.54 -69.10
C LYS A 100 72.51 1.45 -68.79
N ARG A 101 72.14 2.36 -69.71
CA ARG A 101 70.96 3.21 -69.54
C ARG A 101 69.66 2.40 -69.52
N SER A 102 69.57 1.33 -70.29
CA SER A 102 68.39 0.46 -70.31
C SER A 102 68.27 -0.37 -69.03
N GLU A 103 69.39 -0.89 -68.51
CA GLU A 103 69.48 -1.62 -67.25
C GLU A 103 69.07 -0.73 -66.07
N GLN A 104 69.62 0.50 -66.00
CA GLN A 104 69.23 1.48 -64.98
C GLN A 104 67.74 1.82 -65.04
N ARG A 105 67.14 1.94 -66.24
CA ARG A 105 65.70 2.16 -66.39
C ARG A 105 64.89 0.94 -65.94
N ALA A 106 65.37 -0.26 -66.21
CA ALA A 106 64.73 -1.50 -65.80
C ALA A 106 64.79 -1.67 -64.27
N GLU A 107 65.94 -1.40 -63.65
CA GLU A 107 66.11 -1.41 -62.19
C GLU A 107 65.17 -0.41 -61.52
N ALA A 108 65.14 0.84 -61.98
CA ALA A 108 64.24 1.86 -61.45
C ALA A 108 62.75 1.49 -61.65
N ALA A 109 62.39 0.82 -62.75
CA ALA A 109 61.04 0.31 -62.97
C ALA A 109 60.72 -0.84 -62.00
N TRP A 110 61.65 -1.76 -61.77
CA TRP A 110 61.50 -2.84 -60.79
C TRP A 110 61.35 -2.33 -59.36
N GLU A 111 62.11 -1.31 -58.97
CA GLU A 111 61.95 -0.66 -57.66
C GLU A 111 60.57 -0.04 -57.49
N ARG A 112 60.06 0.65 -58.53
CA ARG A 112 58.69 1.19 -58.51
C ARG A 112 57.63 0.09 -58.42
N VAL A 113 57.80 -1.01 -59.16
CA VAL A 113 56.89 -2.16 -59.08
C VAL A 113 56.87 -2.72 -57.66
N ARG A 114 58.03 -2.94 -57.03
CA ARG A 114 58.10 -3.40 -55.63
C ARG A 114 57.45 -2.43 -54.66
N ALA A 115 57.65 -1.12 -54.84
CA ALA A 115 57.01 -0.11 -54.01
C ALA A 115 55.49 -0.14 -54.14
N LEU A 116 54.97 -0.22 -55.38
CA LEU A 116 53.53 -0.32 -55.65
C LEU A 116 52.93 -1.64 -55.14
N GLU A 117 53.65 -2.77 -55.24
CA GLU A 117 53.22 -4.05 -54.67
C GLU A 117 53.15 -3.98 -53.14
N ALA A 118 54.13 -3.33 -52.49
CA ALA A 118 54.11 -3.10 -51.06
C ALA A 118 52.92 -2.21 -50.67
N GLU A 119 52.71 -1.08 -51.35
CA GLU A 119 51.55 -0.20 -51.12
C GLU A 119 50.23 -0.95 -51.31
N LEU A 120 50.10 -1.74 -52.38
CA LEU A 120 48.90 -2.54 -52.64
C LEU A 120 48.67 -3.59 -51.53
N SER A 121 49.73 -4.27 -51.07
CA SER A 121 49.64 -5.19 -49.93
C SER A 121 49.17 -4.48 -48.65
N THR A 122 49.66 -3.27 -48.39
CA THR A 122 49.21 -2.51 -47.21
C THR A 122 47.76 -2.08 -47.34
N VAL A 123 47.33 -1.56 -48.49
CA VAL A 123 45.94 -1.10 -48.70
C VAL A 123 44.98 -2.28 -48.63
N THR A 124 45.34 -3.43 -49.21
CA THR A 124 44.52 -4.65 -49.11
C THR A 124 44.39 -5.13 -47.67
N MET A 125 45.49 -5.18 -46.90
CA MET A 125 45.44 -5.56 -45.48
C MET A 125 44.62 -4.58 -44.63
N HIS A 126 44.76 -3.27 -44.84
CA HIS A 126 43.92 -2.27 -44.16
C HIS A 126 42.46 -2.43 -44.56
N GLY A 127 42.17 -2.68 -45.84
CA GLY A 127 40.83 -2.92 -46.35
C GLY A 127 40.16 -4.13 -45.72
N THR A 128 40.87 -5.26 -45.62
CA THR A 128 40.35 -6.48 -44.97
C THR A 128 40.15 -6.27 -43.48
N ALA A 129 41.10 -5.64 -42.77
CA ALA A 129 40.97 -5.35 -41.36
C ALA A 129 39.80 -4.40 -41.05
N HIS A 130 39.61 -3.36 -41.87
CA HIS A 130 38.45 -2.46 -41.76
C HIS A 130 37.14 -3.20 -42.05
N HIS A 131 37.10 -4.07 -43.06
CA HIS A 131 35.91 -4.84 -43.38
C HIS A 131 35.54 -5.81 -42.25
N GLU A 132 36.52 -6.53 -41.69
CA GLU A 132 36.33 -7.39 -40.52
C GLU A 132 35.88 -6.59 -39.29
N GLY A 133 36.48 -5.42 -39.05
CA GLY A 133 36.05 -4.49 -38.01
C GLY A 133 34.59 -4.06 -38.19
N LEU A 134 34.18 -3.68 -39.39
CA LEU A 134 32.79 -3.34 -39.69
C LEU A 134 31.86 -4.55 -39.48
N GLN A 135 32.21 -5.73 -39.98
CA GLN A 135 31.41 -6.95 -39.80
C GLN A 135 31.23 -7.31 -38.32
N THR A 136 32.27 -7.19 -37.49
CA THR A 136 32.17 -7.46 -36.05
C THR A 136 31.27 -6.44 -35.35
N THR A 137 31.37 -5.15 -35.70
CA THR A 137 30.46 -4.12 -35.15
C THR A 137 29.01 -4.34 -35.57
N VAL A 138 28.77 -4.72 -36.82
CA VAL A 138 27.42 -5.07 -37.33
C VAL A 138 26.84 -6.23 -36.53
N ARG A 139 27.58 -7.34 -36.39
CA ARG A 139 27.15 -8.51 -35.60
C ARG A 139 26.85 -8.14 -34.15
N ARG A 140 27.65 -7.27 -33.54
CA ARG A 140 27.40 -6.77 -32.17
C ARG A 140 26.09 -5.99 -32.10
N LEU A 141 25.86 -5.07 -33.03
CA LEU A 141 24.64 -4.25 -33.07
C LEU A 141 23.39 -5.08 -33.39
N GLU A 142 23.51 -6.11 -34.23
CA GLU A 142 22.43 -7.07 -34.51
C GLU A 142 22.08 -7.86 -33.24
N HIS A 143 23.08 -8.35 -32.51
CA HIS A 143 22.87 -9.04 -31.23
C HIS A 143 22.22 -8.11 -30.19
N GLU A 144 22.71 -6.88 -30.05
CA GLU A 144 22.10 -5.88 -29.16
C GLU A 144 20.64 -5.59 -29.56
N ASN A 145 20.35 -5.41 -30.85
CA ASN A 145 18.97 -5.23 -31.33
C ASN A 145 18.07 -6.41 -30.98
N GLU A 146 18.56 -7.64 -31.16
CA GLU A 146 17.80 -8.84 -30.84
C GLU A 146 17.50 -8.93 -29.33
N THR A 147 18.49 -8.65 -28.48
CA THR A 147 18.27 -8.62 -27.02
C THR A 147 17.27 -7.53 -26.60
N LEU A 148 17.31 -6.36 -27.25
CA LEU A 148 16.37 -5.28 -26.99
C LEU A 148 14.95 -5.62 -27.45
N ARG A 149 14.81 -6.30 -28.60
CA ARG A 149 13.52 -6.81 -29.08
C ARG A 149 12.93 -7.83 -28.11
N GLN A 150 13.72 -8.79 -27.65
CA GLN A 150 13.27 -9.77 -26.66
C GLN A 150 12.81 -9.11 -25.36
N ARG A 151 13.55 -8.10 -24.87
CA ARG A 151 13.13 -7.32 -23.70
C ARG A 151 11.81 -6.60 -23.95
N LEU A 152 11.67 -5.94 -25.11
CA LEU A 152 10.45 -5.26 -25.48
C LEU A 152 9.25 -6.22 -25.52
N ASP A 153 9.42 -7.41 -26.11
CA ASP A 153 8.36 -8.43 -26.17
C ASP A 153 7.97 -8.92 -24.77
N THR A 154 8.96 -9.15 -23.90
CA THR A 154 8.68 -9.53 -22.50
C THR A 154 7.92 -8.43 -21.75
N GLU A 155 8.30 -7.17 -21.92
CA GLU A 155 7.61 -6.03 -21.30
C GLU A 155 6.22 -5.82 -21.88
N GLN A 156 6.01 -6.08 -23.16
CA GLN A 156 4.68 -6.02 -23.77
C GLN A 156 3.79 -7.14 -23.23
N ALA A 157 4.33 -8.35 -23.06
CA ALA A 157 3.61 -9.47 -22.49
C ALA A 157 3.23 -9.21 -21.01
N THR A 158 4.15 -8.68 -20.19
CA THR A 158 3.84 -8.31 -18.79
C THR A 158 2.83 -7.18 -18.71
N ASN A 159 2.91 -6.18 -19.60
CA ASN A 159 1.89 -5.13 -19.66
C ASN A 159 0.51 -5.66 -20.05
N ALA A 160 0.44 -6.63 -20.98
CA ALA A 160 -0.83 -7.28 -21.34
C ALA A 160 -1.43 -8.01 -20.14
N THR A 161 -0.63 -8.81 -19.41
CA THR A 161 -1.14 -9.52 -18.22
C THR A 161 -1.58 -8.59 -17.10
N LEU A 162 -0.89 -7.46 -16.90
CA LEU A 162 -1.30 -6.43 -15.94
C LEU A 162 -2.63 -5.78 -16.33
N ARG A 163 -2.85 -5.51 -17.62
CA ARG A 163 -4.15 -4.98 -18.12
C ARG A 163 -5.27 -5.98 -17.88
N ASP A 164 -5.05 -7.25 -18.22
CA ASP A 164 -6.03 -8.32 -17.96
C ASP A 164 -6.35 -8.44 -16.46
N ARG A 165 -5.34 -8.29 -15.59
CA ARG A 165 -5.54 -8.31 -14.14
C ARG A 165 -6.33 -7.10 -13.65
N ILE A 166 -6.07 -5.91 -14.18
CA ILE A 166 -6.83 -4.70 -13.86
C ILE A 166 -8.29 -4.88 -14.29
N ASP A 167 -8.54 -5.40 -15.48
CA ASP A 167 -9.90 -5.65 -15.97
C ASP A 167 -10.62 -6.69 -15.11
N ALA A 168 -9.96 -7.78 -14.73
CA ALA A 168 -10.50 -8.76 -13.79
C ALA A 168 -10.86 -8.12 -12.44
N LEU A 169 -9.97 -7.31 -11.86
CA LEU A 169 -10.23 -6.60 -10.60
C LEU A 169 -11.38 -5.60 -10.72
N HIS A 170 -11.53 -4.92 -11.85
CA HIS A 170 -12.68 -4.04 -12.09
C HIS A 170 -13.99 -4.82 -12.16
N VAL A 171 -14.01 -6.00 -12.77
CA VAL A 171 -15.19 -6.87 -12.78
C VAL A 171 -15.51 -7.36 -11.37
N GLU A 172 -14.53 -7.84 -10.62
CA GLU A 172 -14.70 -8.26 -9.22
C GLU A 172 -15.22 -7.12 -8.33
N LEU A 173 -14.68 -5.91 -8.51
CA LEU A 173 -15.15 -4.73 -7.78
C LEU A 173 -16.61 -4.41 -8.12
N ARG A 174 -16.99 -4.41 -9.39
CA ARG A 174 -18.40 -4.20 -9.79
C ARG A 174 -19.31 -5.24 -9.18
N GLN A 175 -18.98 -6.52 -9.31
CA GLN A 175 -19.78 -7.62 -8.75
C GLN A 175 -19.92 -7.53 -7.23
N SER A 176 -18.83 -7.23 -6.51
CA SER A 176 -18.88 -7.06 -5.06
C SER A 176 -19.71 -5.84 -4.66
N THR A 177 -19.58 -4.71 -5.35
CA THR A 177 -20.41 -3.52 -5.09
C THR A 177 -21.89 -3.77 -5.35
N GLU A 178 -22.25 -4.46 -6.44
CA GLU A 178 -23.62 -4.87 -6.75
C GLU A 178 -24.17 -5.82 -5.68
N HIS A 179 -23.35 -6.79 -5.25
CA HIS A 179 -23.72 -7.73 -4.21
C HIS A 179 -23.98 -7.02 -2.86
N TYR A 180 -23.09 -6.12 -2.43
CA TYR A 180 -23.29 -5.38 -1.19
C TYR A 180 -24.48 -4.42 -1.27
N ALA A 181 -24.68 -3.75 -2.41
CA ALA A 181 -25.85 -2.89 -2.61
C ALA A 181 -27.15 -3.71 -2.49
N GLN A 182 -27.18 -4.91 -3.07
CA GLN A 182 -28.33 -5.82 -2.96
C GLN A 182 -28.53 -6.31 -1.53
N GLN A 183 -27.45 -6.72 -0.83
CA GLN A 183 -27.52 -7.11 0.59
C GLN A 183 -28.06 -5.99 1.48
N ILE A 184 -27.59 -4.75 1.29
CA ILE A 184 -28.07 -3.58 2.05
C ILE A 184 -29.55 -3.35 1.75
N LYS A 185 -29.95 -3.39 0.46
CA LYS A 185 -31.34 -3.22 0.05
C LYS A 185 -32.26 -4.27 0.69
N ASP A 186 -31.85 -5.53 0.69
CA ASP A 186 -32.62 -6.63 1.27
C ASP A 186 -32.67 -6.53 2.80
N ALA A 187 -31.57 -6.17 3.46
CA ALA A 187 -31.53 -5.94 4.91
C ALA A 187 -32.41 -4.76 5.35
N VAL A 188 -32.41 -3.66 4.59
CA VAL A 188 -33.30 -2.51 4.83
C VAL A 188 -34.76 -2.90 4.61
N ALA A 189 -35.07 -3.60 3.53
CA ALA A 189 -36.43 -4.07 3.25
C ALA A 189 -36.94 -5.00 4.37
N GLU A 190 -36.08 -5.89 4.88
CA GLU A 190 -36.43 -6.78 5.98
C GLU A 190 -36.60 -6.03 7.32
N ALA A 191 -35.71 -5.08 7.60
CA ALA A 191 -35.85 -4.20 8.76
C ALA A 191 -37.17 -3.40 8.70
N GLU A 192 -37.52 -2.86 7.54
CA GLU A 192 -38.80 -2.18 7.33
C GLU A 192 -40.00 -3.11 7.57
N ARG A 193 -39.95 -4.35 7.07
CA ARG A 193 -41.02 -5.34 7.31
C ARG A 193 -41.21 -5.66 8.78
N ARG A 194 -40.14 -5.66 9.57
CA ARG A 194 -40.19 -5.90 11.03
C ARG A 194 -40.64 -4.67 11.82
N VAL A 195 -40.18 -3.49 11.44
CA VAL A 195 -40.44 -2.24 12.19
C VAL A 195 -41.86 -1.73 11.94
N LYS A 196 -42.40 -1.83 10.71
CA LYS A 196 -43.75 -1.31 10.39
C LYS A 196 -44.85 -1.89 11.31
N PRO A 197 -44.95 -3.22 11.52
CA PRO A 197 -45.91 -3.79 12.46
C PRO A 197 -45.69 -3.33 13.90
N MET A 198 -44.44 -3.29 14.37
CA MET A 198 -44.12 -2.83 15.73
C MET A 198 -44.52 -1.37 15.97
N LEU A 199 -44.39 -0.50 14.96
CA LEU A 199 -44.87 0.89 15.05
C LEU A 199 -46.39 0.95 15.15
N VAL A 200 -47.11 0.13 14.39
CA VAL A 200 -48.58 0.02 14.49
C VAL A 200 -49.00 -0.50 15.87
N GLU A 201 -48.32 -1.52 16.40
CA GLU A 201 -48.55 -2.03 17.75
C GLU A 201 -48.27 -0.96 18.81
N LEU A 202 -47.16 -0.22 18.69
CA LEU A 202 -46.83 0.89 19.59
C LEU A 202 -47.91 1.97 19.59
N ASP A 203 -48.43 2.34 18.41
CA ASP A 203 -49.51 3.33 18.32
C ASP A 203 -50.82 2.80 18.91
N SER A 204 -51.13 1.52 18.75
CA SER A 204 -52.28 0.90 19.42
C SER A 204 -52.13 0.86 20.94
N LEU A 205 -50.93 0.54 21.46
CA LEU A 205 -50.60 0.58 22.88
C LEU A 205 -50.68 2.00 23.43
N ARG A 206 -50.19 3.00 22.69
CA ARG A 206 -50.31 4.43 23.07
C ARG A 206 -51.77 4.86 23.15
N SER A 207 -52.60 4.45 22.19
CA SER A 207 -54.04 4.71 22.21
C SER A 207 -54.71 4.06 23.43
N MET A 208 -54.42 2.78 23.71
CA MET A 208 -54.92 2.08 24.89
C MET A 208 -54.44 2.70 26.22
N ALA A 209 -53.18 3.14 26.29
CA ALA A 209 -52.64 3.82 27.45
C ALA A 209 -53.34 5.18 27.67
N ALA A 210 -53.63 5.92 26.59
CA ALA A 210 -54.36 7.18 26.67
C ALA A 210 -55.80 6.97 27.17
N THR A 211 -56.52 5.97 26.67
CA THR A 211 -57.88 5.64 27.13
C THR A 211 -57.90 5.12 28.56
N TYR A 212 -56.89 4.33 28.96
CA TYR A 212 -56.74 3.90 30.34
C TYR A 212 -56.48 5.09 31.27
N GLN A 213 -55.57 6.00 30.90
CA GLN A 213 -55.29 7.20 31.69
C GLN A 213 -56.51 8.12 31.82
N SER A 214 -57.30 8.30 30.76
CA SER A 214 -58.56 9.05 30.86
C SER A 214 -59.56 8.33 31.77
N GLY A 215 -59.69 7.00 31.64
CA GLY A 215 -60.55 6.19 32.49
C GLY A 215 -60.16 6.25 33.97
N VAL A 216 -58.86 6.24 34.29
CA VAL A 216 -58.35 6.42 35.66
C VAL A 216 -58.71 7.81 36.19
N ARG A 217 -58.53 8.88 35.40
CA ARG A 217 -58.92 10.24 35.82
C ARG A 217 -60.42 10.35 36.09
N ASP A 218 -61.25 9.77 35.23
CA ASP A 218 -62.70 9.76 35.40
C ASP A 218 -63.12 8.92 36.60
N ALA A 219 -62.47 7.78 36.85
CA ALA A 219 -62.69 6.95 38.03
C ALA A 219 -62.29 7.70 39.31
N SER A 220 -61.09 8.29 39.37
CA SER A 220 -60.65 9.11 40.50
C SER A 220 -61.57 10.31 40.76
N ARG A 221 -62.12 10.92 39.71
CA ARG A 221 -63.13 11.97 39.85
C ARG A 221 -64.42 11.44 40.50
N LYS A 222 -64.93 10.29 40.03
CA LYS A 222 -66.11 9.64 40.63
C LYS A 222 -65.84 9.19 42.06
N GLU A 223 -64.68 8.63 42.36
CA GLU A 223 -64.26 8.27 43.72
C GLU A 223 -64.24 9.49 44.64
N PHE A 224 -63.70 10.62 44.17
CA PHE A 224 -63.73 11.87 44.93
C PHE A 224 -65.17 12.36 45.17
N GLU A 225 -66.02 12.30 44.15
CA GLU A 225 -67.46 12.61 44.29
C GLU A 225 -68.14 11.66 45.30
N PHE A 226 -67.85 10.36 45.28
CA PHE A 226 -68.38 9.40 46.25
C PHE A 226 -67.86 9.65 47.67
N ILE A 227 -66.58 9.99 47.83
CA ILE A 227 -66.01 10.36 49.14
C ILE A 227 -66.72 11.60 49.69
N GLN A 228 -67.00 12.60 48.85
CA GLN A 228 -67.78 13.77 49.27
C GLN A 228 -69.20 13.39 49.68
N GLN A 229 -69.88 12.53 48.91
CA GLN A 229 -71.22 12.05 49.24
C GLN A 229 -71.24 11.25 50.55
N LEU A 230 -70.24 10.38 50.77
CA LEU A 230 -70.05 9.62 52.00
C LEU A 230 -69.75 10.53 53.19
N ALA A 231 -68.88 11.53 53.03
CA ALA A 231 -68.59 12.51 54.06
C ALA A 231 -69.85 13.33 54.42
N ALA A 232 -70.64 13.74 53.43
CA ALA A 232 -71.92 14.42 53.67
C ALA A 232 -72.95 13.51 54.35
N ALA A 233 -73.01 12.24 53.97
CA ALA A 233 -73.89 11.25 54.62
C ALA A 233 -73.45 10.96 56.06
N LYS A 234 -72.14 10.81 56.31
CA LYS A 234 -71.56 10.65 57.65
C LYS A 234 -71.84 11.88 58.52
N ALA A 235 -71.63 13.09 58.02
CA ALA A 235 -71.95 14.31 58.76
C ALA A 235 -73.44 14.42 59.13
N ARG A 236 -74.34 13.90 58.29
CA ARG A 236 -75.77 13.76 58.65
C ARG A 236 -75.97 12.70 59.73
N GLY A 237 -75.32 11.55 59.62
CA GLY A 237 -75.32 10.50 60.64
C GLY A 237 -74.83 11.00 61.99
N ASP A 238 -73.65 11.65 62.04
CA ASP A 238 -73.06 12.20 63.26
C ASP A 238 -73.98 13.23 63.94
N ARG A 239 -74.74 14.03 63.16
CA ARG A 239 -75.76 14.95 63.71
C ARG A 239 -76.94 14.21 64.32
N LEU A 240 -77.45 13.18 63.65
CA LEU A 240 -78.54 12.35 64.17
C LEU A 240 -78.09 11.60 65.44
N ASP A 241 -76.86 11.09 65.47
CA ASP A 241 -76.28 10.45 66.66
C ASP A 241 -76.12 11.43 67.82
N ALA A 242 -75.72 12.68 67.54
CA ALA A 242 -75.67 13.73 68.56
C ALA A 242 -77.06 14.05 69.12
N GLN A 243 -78.07 14.18 68.25
CA GLN A 243 -79.46 14.37 68.67
C GLN A 243 -80.00 13.18 69.48
N LEU A 244 -79.66 11.95 69.11
CA LEU A 244 -80.05 10.75 69.87
C LEU A 244 -79.40 10.72 71.27
N ARG A 245 -78.13 11.13 71.40
CA ARG A 245 -77.48 11.26 72.72
C ARG A 245 -78.15 12.32 73.57
N GLU A 246 -78.41 13.51 73.01
CA GLU A 246 -79.09 14.60 73.70
C GLU A 246 -80.49 14.17 74.19
N GLN A 247 -81.28 13.52 73.33
CA GLN A 247 -82.58 12.96 73.71
C GLN A 247 -82.46 11.85 74.76
N SER A 248 -81.42 11.01 74.71
CA SER A 248 -81.18 9.97 75.72
C SER A 248 -80.84 10.60 77.08
N ASP A 249 -79.98 11.62 77.10
CA ASP A 249 -79.61 12.35 78.31
C ASP A 249 -80.83 13.06 78.92
N GLU A 250 -81.72 13.62 78.10
CA GLU A 250 -83.02 14.17 78.54
C GLU A 250 -83.92 13.09 79.17
N VAL A 251 -84.00 11.91 78.58
CA VAL A 251 -84.77 10.77 79.15
C VAL A 251 -84.18 10.33 80.48
N ASP A 252 -82.85 10.22 80.59
CA ASP A 252 -82.18 9.85 81.83
C ASP A 252 -82.39 10.90 82.94
N ALA A 253 -82.40 12.18 82.59
CA ALA A 253 -82.72 13.27 83.52
C ALA A 253 -84.16 13.17 84.04
N LEU A 254 -85.14 13.02 83.14
CA LEU A 254 -86.56 12.85 83.51
C LEU A 254 -86.79 11.59 84.38
N THR A 255 -86.03 10.52 84.12
CA THR A 255 -86.10 9.28 84.89
C THR A 255 -85.61 9.48 86.33
N LYS A 256 -84.54 10.27 86.53
CA LYS A 256 -84.04 10.65 87.87
C LYS A 256 -85.04 11.51 88.64
N GLU A 257 -85.68 12.48 87.98
CA GLU A 257 -86.71 13.32 88.60
C GLU A 257 -87.91 12.50 89.10
N LEU A 258 -88.38 11.52 88.31
CA LEU A 258 -89.44 10.60 88.71
C LEU A 258 -89.07 9.72 89.91
N ALA A 259 -87.81 9.27 90.00
CA ALA A 259 -87.34 8.49 91.14
C ALA A 259 -87.33 9.32 92.44
N ALA A 260 -86.92 10.59 92.36
CA ALA A 260 -86.92 11.51 93.51
C ALA A 260 -88.35 11.78 94.03
N LEU A 261 -89.32 12.01 93.14
CA LEU A 261 -90.71 12.27 93.50
C LEU A 261 -91.42 11.06 94.14
N ARG A 262 -91.02 9.83 93.82
CA ARG A 262 -91.58 8.61 94.43
C ARG A 262 -91.08 8.35 95.85
N GLY A 263 -89.86 8.77 96.19
CA GLY A 263 -89.30 8.60 97.54
C GLY A 263 -89.95 9.49 98.61
N GLN A 264 -90.73 10.49 98.22
CA GLN A 264 -91.35 11.49 99.09
C GLN A 264 -92.84 11.22 99.37
N GLN A 265 -93.38 10.06 98.97
CA GLN A 265 -94.80 9.72 99.13
C GLN A 265 -95.04 8.87 100.39
N GLY A 266 -95.94 9.31 101.27
CA GLY A 266 -96.43 8.50 102.41
C GLY A 266 -96.75 9.29 103.68
N ILE A 267 -96.15 10.47 103.86
CA ILE A 267 -96.40 11.39 104.98
C ILE A 267 -96.44 12.82 104.41
N ASP A 268 -97.34 13.67 104.92
CA ASP A 268 -97.37 15.10 104.58
C ASP A 268 -96.02 15.73 104.94
N PRO A 269 -95.32 16.45 104.04
CA PRO A 269 -94.02 17.05 104.33
C PRO A 269 -94.01 17.92 105.60
N GLU A 270 -95.13 18.56 105.95
CA GLU A 270 -95.23 19.30 107.22
C GLU A 270 -95.19 18.36 108.44
N ILE A 271 -95.89 17.23 108.39
CA ILE A 271 -95.88 16.19 109.45
C ILE A 271 -94.50 15.53 109.51
N GLY A 272 -93.87 15.24 108.37
CA GLY A 272 -92.51 14.71 108.29
C GLY A 272 -91.48 15.66 108.94
N SER A 273 -91.60 16.97 108.66
CA SER A 273 -90.74 17.98 109.28
C SER A 273 -90.99 18.13 110.79
N LEU A 274 -92.25 18.03 111.23
CA LEU A 274 -92.62 18.06 112.65
C LEU A 274 -92.02 16.87 113.39
N LEU A 275 -92.15 15.65 112.86
CA LEU A 275 -91.55 14.45 113.42
C LEU A 275 -90.02 14.56 113.52
N CYS A 276 -89.35 15.10 112.51
CA CYS A 276 -87.90 15.34 112.56
C CYS A 276 -87.54 16.37 113.65
N SER A 277 -88.30 17.47 113.78
CA SER A 277 -88.06 18.49 114.81
C SER A 277 -88.29 17.97 116.24
N LEU A 278 -89.26 17.07 116.43
CA LEU A 278 -89.53 16.43 117.73
C LEU A 278 -88.42 15.44 118.12
N VAL A 279 -87.80 14.79 117.13
CA VAL A 279 -86.61 13.95 117.31
C VAL A 279 -85.39 14.77 117.71
N GLU A 280 -85.11 15.87 117.00
CA GLU A 280 -84.00 16.77 117.32
C GLU A 280 -84.14 17.36 118.73
N GLY A 281 -85.38 17.63 119.18
CA GLY A 281 -85.68 18.11 120.53
C GLY A 281 -85.69 17.05 121.64
N GLY A 282 -85.41 15.77 121.34
CA GLY A 282 -85.35 14.68 122.32
C GLY A 282 -86.70 14.35 123.00
N ARG A 283 -87.83 14.72 122.38
CA ARG A 283 -89.17 14.64 123.01
C ARG A 283 -89.95 13.35 122.71
N LEU A 284 -89.42 12.50 121.84
CA LEU A 284 -90.04 11.23 121.47
C LEU A 284 -89.37 10.09 122.22
N SER A 285 -90.18 9.26 122.87
CA SER A 285 -89.73 8.05 123.56
C SER A 285 -89.35 6.94 122.57
N SER A 286 -88.55 5.97 123.01
CA SER A 286 -88.10 4.85 122.16
C SER A 286 -89.25 3.98 121.62
N ASP A 287 -90.40 3.96 122.29
CA ASP A 287 -91.58 3.19 121.83
C ASP A 287 -92.39 3.97 120.78
N GLU A 288 -92.43 5.31 120.86
CA GLU A 288 -93.06 6.17 119.84
C GLU A 288 -92.27 6.14 118.53
N LEU A 289 -90.93 6.11 118.59
CA LEU A 289 -90.06 6.00 117.41
C LEU A 289 -90.24 4.67 116.67
N ARG A 290 -90.36 3.56 117.41
CA ARG A 290 -90.66 2.24 116.81
C ARG A 290 -92.03 2.18 116.15
N THR A 291 -92.99 2.99 116.61
CA THR A 291 -94.35 3.04 116.01
C THR A 291 -94.38 3.81 114.69
N ILE A 292 -93.58 4.87 114.55
CA ILE A 292 -93.43 5.62 113.30
C ILE A 292 -92.71 4.78 112.23
N GLY A 293 -91.75 3.95 112.65
CA GLY A 293 -91.02 3.05 111.77
C GLY A 293 -90.37 3.78 110.59
N THR A 294 -90.37 3.16 109.41
CA THR A 294 -89.74 3.69 108.19
C THR A 294 -90.62 4.68 107.42
N ALA A 295 -91.84 4.96 107.89
CA ALA A 295 -92.79 5.80 107.17
C ALA A 295 -92.30 7.25 107.00
N ALA A 296 -91.47 7.74 107.93
CA ALA A 296 -90.89 9.07 107.89
C ALA A 296 -89.48 9.14 107.28
N ASP A 297 -88.90 8.00 106.87
CA ASP A 297 -87.50 7.91 106.44
C ASP A 297 -87.18 8.70 105.16
N GLY A 298 -88.18 8.96 104.31
CA GLY A 298 -88.06 9.83 103.14
C GLY A 298 -87.96 11.32 103.47
N HIS A 299 -88.28 11.72 104.70
CA HIS A 299 -88.24 13.10 105.19
C HIS A 299 -87.11 13.35 106.20
N VAL A 300 -86.44 12.29 106.68
CA VAL A 300 -85.31 12.38 107.60
C VAL A 300 -84.12 13.03 106.91
N ARG A 301 -83.69 14.17 107.43
CA ARG A 301 -82.40 14.76 107.09
C ARG A 301 -81.36 14.23 108.07
N LEU A 302 -80.26 13.72 107.54
CA LEU A 302 -79.13 13.32 108.36
C LEU A 302 -78.53 14.58 109.02
N PRO A 303 -78.15 14.52 110.31
CA PRO A 303 -77.42 15.61 110.94
C PRO A 303 -76.18 15.94 110.11
N LEU A 304 -75.95 17.21 109.79
CA LEU A 304 -74.76 17.61 109.03
C LEU A 304 -73.47 17.48 109.86
N ARG A 305 -73.58 17.37 111.20
CA ARG A 305 -72.46 17.34 112.13
C ARG A 305 -72.74 16.40 113.29
N CYS A 306 -71.69 15.78 113.80
CA CYS A 306 -71.74 14.90 114.96
C CYS A 306 -71.87 15.71 116.26
N PRO A 307 -72.85 15.40 117.14
CA PRO A 307 -73.06 16.13 118.40
C PRO A 307 -71.94 15.92 119.44
N LYS A 308 -71.02 14.98 119.20
CA LYS A 308 -69.92 14.64 120.13
C LYS A 308 -68.61 15.37 119.80
N CYS A 309 -68.32 15.64 118.53
CA CYS A 309 -67.05 16.24 118.09
C CYS A 309 -67.20 17.52 117.25
N ASP A 310 -68.42 17.92 116.89
CA ASP A 310 -68.78 19.10 116.06
C ASP A 310 -68.13 19.20 114.65
N GLU A 311 -67.13 18.36 114.33
CA GLU A 311 -66.41 18.35 113.05
C GLU A 311 -66.79 17.19 112.11
N GLY A 312 -67.19 16.03 112.63
CA GLY A 312 -67.48 14.86 111.80
C GLY A 312 -68.86 14.92 111.12
N GLU A 313 -68.91 14.62 109.81
CA GLU A 313 -70.16 14.42 109.07
C GLU A 313 -70.62 12.96 109.23
N PRO A 314 -71.79 12.69 109.83
CA PRO A 314 -72.22 11.32 110.06
C PRO A 314 -72.77 10.67 108.78
N GLU A 315 -72.33 9.43 108.54
CA GLU A 315 -72.78 8.64 107.40
C GLU A 315 -73.89 7.66 107.83
N LEU A 316 -74.93 7.57 106.99
CA LEU A 316 -76.00 6.59 107.17
C LEU A 316 -75.65 5.32 106.41
N SER A 317 -75.43 4.24 107.15
CA SER A 317 -75.30 2.90 106.59
C SER A 317 -76.63 2.14 106.74
N GLN A 318 -76.96 1.33 105.73
CA GLN A 318 -78.10 0.42 105.79
C GLN A 318 -77.57 -1.02 105.74
N VAL A 319 -77.69 -1.73 106.85
CA VAL A 319 -77.19 -3.10 107.02
C VAL A 319 -78.35 -3.96 107.51
N ASP A 320 -78.67 -5.03 106.78
CA ASP A 320 -79.76 -5.98 107.10
C ASP A 320 -81.12 -5.32 107.43
N HIS A 321 -81.54 -4.37 106.59
CA HIS A 321 -82.78 -3.59 106.76
C HIS A 321 -82.86 -2.74 108.05
N ARG A 322 -81.74 -2.59 108.76
CA ARG A 322 -81.57 -1.67 109.87
C ARG A 322 -80.68 -0.51 109.46
N PHE A 323 -80.87 0.61 110.15
CA PHE A 323 -80.18 1.85 109.89
C PHE A 323 -79.23 2.16 111.03
N GLU A 324 -78.00 2.50 110.71
CA GLU A 324 -77.00 2.93 111.67
C GLU A 324 -76.37 4.23 111.19
N LEU A 325 -76.43 5.25 112.05
CA LEU A 325 -75.66 6.48 111.89
C LEU A 325 -74.34 6.32 112.63
N GLN A 326 -73.24 6.46 111.89
CA GLN A 326 -71.89 6.42 112.44
C GLN A 326 -71.13 7.69 112.06
N CYS A 327 -70.46 8.28 113.05
CA CYS A 327 -69.46 9.31 112.79
C CYS A 327 -68.10 8.64 112.55
N PRO A 328 -67.51 8.73 111.34
CA PRO A 328 -66.21 8.14 111.07
C PRO A 328 -65.09 8.78 111.91
N GLU A 329 -65.22 10.06 112.29
CA GLU A 329 -64.14 10.81 112.98
C GLU A 329 -64.03 10.54 114.49
N CYS A 330 -65.11 10.20 115.21
CA CYS A 330 -65.07 10.03 116.68
C CYS A 330 -65.71 8.73 117.19
N GLU A 331 -65.99 7.80 116.26
CA GLU A 331 -66.61 6.50 116.49
C GLU A 331 -67.93 6.57 117.28
N HIS A 332 -68.60 7.72 117.29
CA HIS A 332 -69.94 7.85 117.84
C HIS A 332 -70.92 7.14 116.92
N SER A 333 -71.70 6.21 117.46
CA SER A 333 -72.72 5.47 116.71
C SER A 333 -74.07 5.55 117.42
N SER A 334 -75.14 5.63 116.63
CA SER A 334 -76.51 5.48 117.10
C SER A 334 -76.85 4.05 117.55
N GLY A 335 -76.00 3.08 117.16
CA GLY A 335 -76.32 1.67 117.08
C GLY A 335 -77.37 1.39 115.99
N LEU A 336 -77.61 0.10 115.74
CA LEU A 336 -78.63 -0.36 114.79
C LEU A 336 -80.05 0.01 115.26
N GLY A 337 -80.73 0.86 114.49
CA GLY A 337 -82.15 1.20 114.62
C GLY A 337 -83.00 0.57 113.52
N ASP A 338 -84.30 0.43 113.75
CA ASP A 338 -85.24 -0.17 112.78
C ASP A 338 -85.76 0.87 111.75
N SER A 339 -85.47 2.17 111.94
CA SER A 339 -85.74 3.24 110.95
C SER A 339 -84.64 4.31 110.90
N ARG A 340 -84.58 5.09 109.80
CA ARG A 340 -83.64 6.22 109.70
C ARG A 340 -83.92 7.26 110.79
N LEU A 341 -85.19 7.52 111.06
CA LEU A 341 -85.61 8.49 112.07
C LEU A 341 -85.20 8.06 113.48
N GLU A 342 -85.26 6.75 113.77
CA GLU A 342 -84.78 6.16 115.03
C GLU A 342 -83.25 6.22 115.17
N ALA A 343 -82.51 5.93 114.09
CA ALA A 343 -81.05 6.06 114.09
C ALA A 343 -80.61 7.51 114.39
N VAL A 344 -81.27 8.51 113.78
CA VAL A 344 -80.99 9.93 114.06
C VAL A 344 -81.31 10.29 115.51
N SER A 345 -82.44 9.83 116.06
CA SER A 345 -82.82 10.11 117.45
C SER A 345 -81.80 9.58 118.46
N ARG A 346 -81.35 8.33 118.30
CA ARG A 346 -80.35 7.72 119.20
C ARG A 346 -78.98 8.40 119.07
N PHE A 347 -78.62 8.82 117.86
CA PHE A 347 -77.38 9.54 117.60
C PHE A 347 -77.31 10.89 118.34
N LEU A 348 -78.43 11.62 118.42
CA LEU A 348 -78.54 12.92 119.10
C LEU A 348 -78.71 12.80 120.64
N SER A 349 -79.45 11.80 121.12
CA SER A 349 -79.82 11.64 122.54
C SER A 349 -78.64 11.34 123.48
N SER A 350 -77.56 10.79 122.96
CA SER A 350 -76.39 10.31 123.73
C SER A 350 -75.53 11.44 124.32
N ASN A 351 -75.92 12.71 124.14
CA ASN A 351 -75.26 13.91 124.70
C ASN A 351 -75.84 14.39 126.05
N SER A 352 -76.90 13.76 126.58
CA SER A 352 -77.57 14.18 127.83
C SER A 352 -77.03 13.53 129.12
N LEU A 353 -76.07 12.61 129.02
CA LEU A 353 -75.43 11.94 130.16
C LEU A 353 -74.03 12.49 130.51
N SER A 354 -73.62 13.63 129.93
CA SER A 354 -72.28 14.20 130.08
C SER A 354 -72.24 15.68 130.52
N ALA A 355 -73.33 16.21 131.11
CA ALA A 355 -73.38 17.55 131.73
C ALA A 355 -74.12 17.55 133.10
N GLN A 356 -73.60 16.72 134.02
CA GLN A 356 -73.49 16.98 135.47
C GLN A 356 -72.05 16.54 135.77
N ALA A 357 -71.09 17.40 136.11
CA ALA A 357 -71.16 18.77 136.65
C ALA A 357 -71.90 19.83 135.82
#